data_AF-A0A8C6SP01-F1
#
_entry.id   AF-A0A8C6SP01-F1
#
_cell.length_a   1.000
_cell.length_b   1.000
_cell.length_c   1.000
_cell.angle_alpha   90.00
_cell.angle_beta   90.00
_cell.angle_gamma   90.00
#
_symmetry.space_group_name_H-M   'P 1'
#
loop_
_entity.id
_entity.type
_entity.pdbx_description
1 polymer ?
#
loop_
_entity_poly.entity_id
_entity_poly.type
_entity_poly.pdbx_seq_one_letter_code
_entity_poly.pdbx_strand_id
1 'polypeptide(L)'
;LCSCLNEEVSCQKRPCPVQCSHPVRSESCCPVCDSCLFEGGVHPHGATFTPSDTCQRCTCIRGSVSCTSLVCPKPACSKPLTKPGQCCPECPVCVSEQQEYRDGQTWTPSSKPLCPGSAAPCVQVKAYSHTLDSIRH
;
A
#
# COMPACT_ATOMS: atom_id res chain seq x y z
N LEU A 1 -5.68 18.12 39.72
CA LEU A 1 -5.57 18.88 40.98
C LEU A 1 -4.31 19.72 40.87
N CYS A 2 -4.41 21.03 41.08
CA CYS A 2 -3.24 21.89 41.05
C CYS A 2 -2.97 22.40 42.47
N SER A 3 -1.71 22.41 42.88
CA SER A 3 -1.26 22.95 44.15
C SER A 3 -0.10 23.91 43.90
N CYS A 4 -0.11 25.05 44.57
CA CYS A 4 1.00 25.99 44.59
C CYS A 4 1.71 25.87 45.94
N LEU A 5 3.00 25.53 45.93
CA LEU A 5 3.86 25.47 47.11
C LEU A 5 5.19 26.12 46.77
N ASN A 6 5.68 27.02 47.63
CA ASN A 6 6.98 27.69 47.46
C ASN A 6 7.15 28.34 46.07
N GLU A 7 6.13 29.05 45.60
CA GLU A 7 6.10 29.70 44.27
C GLU A 7 6.14 28.74 43.06
N GLU A 8 6.05 27.42 43.28
CA GLU A 8 5.98 26.42 42.24
C GLU A 8 4.57 25.81 42.12
N VAL A 9 4.01 25.87 40.92
CA VAL A 9 2.69 25.32 40.60
C VAL A 9 2.84 23.92 40.04
N SER A 10 2.35 22.92 40.78
CA SER A 10 2.28 21.53 40.31
C SER A 10 0.84 21.16 39.98
N CYS A 11 0.60 20.78 38.72
CA CYS A 11 -0.73 20.41 38.21
C CYS A 11 -0.76 18.95 37.76
N GLN A 12 -1.64 18.18 38.38
CA GLN A 12 -1.98 16.82 37.93
C GLN A 12 -3.08 16.91 36.86
N LYS A 13 -2.74 16.47 35.63
CA LYS A 13 -3.74 16.28 34.56
C LYS A 13 -4.69 15.15 34.96
N ARG A 14 -5.99 15.36 34.77
CA ARG A 14 -6.97 14.30 34.95
C ARG A 14 -6.83 13.30 33.79
N PRO A 15 -6.68 12.00 34.05
CA PRO A 15 -6.65 11.01 33.00
C PRO A 15 -8.01 10.96 32.29
N CYS A 16 -7.98 10.85 30.97
CA CYS A 16 -9.20 10.72 30.18
C CYS A 16 -9.79 9.30 30.31
N PRO A 17 -11.12 9.15 30.33
CA PRO A 17 -11.78 7.86 30.49
C PRO A 17 -11.58 6.94 29.28
N VAL A 18 -11.27 7.52 28.12
CA VAL A 18 -10.98 6.81 26.87
C VAL A 18 -9.54 7.07 26.45
N GLN A 19 -8.89 6.02 25.94
CA GLN A 19 -7.54 6.06 25.39
C GLN A 19 -7.61 5.47 24.00
N CYS A 20 -7.51 6.32 22.98
CA CYS A 20 -7.40 5.91 21.59
C CYS A 20 -6.06 6.41 21.03
N SER A 21 -5.48 5.65 20.10
CA SER A 21 -4.11 5.89 19.62
C SER A 21 -4.00 7.01 18.60
N HIS A 22 -5.06 7.26 17.83
CA HIS A 22 -5.09 8.20 16.71
C HIS A 22 -6.33 9.09 16.77
N PRO A 23 -6.61 9.79 17.88
CA PRO A 23 -7.81 10.60 17.99
C PRO A 23 -7.77 11.80 17.04
N VAL A 24 -8.94 12.20 16.54
CA VAL A 24 -9.10 13.50 15.87
C VAL A 24 -9.08 14.61 16.94
N ARG A 25 -8.51 15.77 16.60
CA ARG A 25 -8.51 16.93 17.50
C ARG A 25 -9.95 17.33 17.84
N SER A 26 -10.19 17.53 19.13
CA SER A 26 -11.45 18.02 19.69
C SER A 26 -11.20 19.27 20.52
N GLU A 27 -12.16 20.18 20.56
CA GLU A 27 -12.12 21.39 21.40
C GLU A 27 -12.23 21.08 22.91
N SER A 28 -12.50 19.82 23.27
CA SER A 28 -12.56 19.33 24.66
C SER A 28 -11.20 18.85 25.18
N CYS A 29 -11.02 18.88 26.51
CA CYS A 29 -9.82 18.40 27.20
C CYS A 29 -9.50 16.92 26.93
N CYS A 30 -10.52 16.12 26.61
CA CYS A 30 -10.37 14.70 26.27
C CYS A 30 -10.74 14.42 24.82
N PRO A 31 -10.03 13.49 24.17
CA PRO A 31 -10.28 13.11 22.79
C PRO A 31 -11.61 12.36 22.64
N VAL A 32 -12.20 12.48 21.45
CA VAL A 32 -13.35 11.67 21.03
C VAL A 32 -12.87 10.55 20.12
N CYS A 33 -13.23 9.30 20.44
CA CYS A 33 -12.74 8.10 19.77
C CYS A 33 -13.72 7.56 18.70
N ASP A 34 -14.30 8.43 17.88
CA ASP A 34 -15.27 8.02 16.83
C ASP A 34 -14.64 7.97 15.43
N SER A 35 -13.49 8.60 15.26
CA SER A 35 -12.73 8.70 14.02
C SER A 35 -11.23 8.72 14.30
N CYS A 36 -10.44 8.34 13.30
CA CYS A 36 -8.99 8.25 13.38
C CYS A 36 -8.34 9.34 12.54
N LEU A 37 -7.36 10.06 13.11
CA LEU A 37 -6.47 10.93 12.36
C LEU A 37 -5.19 10.15 11.99
N PHE A 38 -4.98 9.89 10.70
CA PHE A 38 -3.84 9.13 10.20
C PHE A 38 -3.30 9.77 8.92
N GLU A 39 -1.97 9.99 8.85
CA GLU A 39 -1.30 10.65 7.71
C GLU A 39 -1.93 11.99 7.26
N GLY A 40 -2.54 12.73 8.21
CA GLY A 40 -3.25 13.98 7.92
C GLY A 40 -4.68 13.81 7.39
N GLY A 41 -5.12 12.57 7.15
CA GLY A 41 -6.49 12.21 6.78
C GLY A 41 -7.34 11.83 8.00
N VAL A 42 -8.62 12.23 7.98
CA VAL A 42 -9.61 11.81 8.98
C VAL A 42 -10.42 10.64 8.42
N HIS A 43 -10.37 9.51 9.11
CA HIS A 43 -11.07 8.29 8.73
C HIS A 43 -12.16 7.95 9.76
N PRO A 44 -13.42 7.77 9.35
CA PRO A 44 -14.47 7.39 10.28
C PRO A 44 -14.30 5.95 10.77
N HIS A 45 -14.89 5.61 11.91
CA HIS A 45 -14.92 4.24 12.39
C HIS A 45 -15.46 3.27 11.33
N GLY A 46 -14.76 2.15 11.12
CA GLY A 46 -15.07 1.14 10.11
C GLY A 46 -14.43 1.42 8.74
N ALA A 47 -13.92 2.65 8.50
CA ALA A 47 -13.24 2.95 7.26
C ALA A 47 -11.95 2.14 7.14
N THR A 48 -11.73 1.61 5.94
CA THR A 48 -10.49 0.92 5.58
C THR A 48 -9.78 1.71 4.48
N PHE A 49 -8.50 1.97 4.67
CA PHE A 49 -7.68 2.79 3.79
C PHE A 49 -6.29 2.17 3.62
N THR A 50 -5.61 2.55 2.55
CA THR A 50 -4.23 2.15 2.26
C THR A 50 -3.33 3.35 2.60
N PRO A 51 -2.37 3.21 3.52
CA PRO A 51 -1.38 4.25 3.81
C PRO A 51 -0.55 4.62 2.58
N SER A 52 0.32 5.63 2.75
CA SER A 52 1.37 5.93 1.77
C SER A 52 2.23 4.70 1.45
N ASP A 53 2.50 3.86 2.45
CA ASP A 53 3.00 2.50 2.25
C ASP A 53 1.90 1.60 1.64
N THR A 54 1.94 1.47 0.31
CA THR A 54 0.98 0.70 -0.50
C THR A 54 0.81 -0.76 -0.06
N CYS A 55 1.75 -1.28 0.74
CA CYS A 55 1.78 -2.65 1.25
C CYS A 55 1.07 -2.86 2.59
N GLN A 56 0.32 -1.88 3.08
CA GLN A 56 -0.49 -2.06 4.29
C GLN A 56 -1.94 -1.70 4.02
N ARG A 57 -2.83 -2.38 4.72
CA ARG A 57 -4.25 -2.04 4.77
C ARG A 57 -4.61 -1.74 6.20
N CYS A 58 -5.07 -0.52 6.45
CA CYS A 58 -5.38 -0.05 7.78
C CYS A 58 -6.88 0.19 7.93
N THR A 59 -7.42 -0.12 9.10
CA THR A 59 -8.83 0.08 9.44
C THR A 59 -8.93 0.94 10.69
N CYS A 60 -9.82 1.93 10.67
CA CYS A 60 -10.11 2.75 11.84
C CYS A 60 -11.14 2.07 12.76
N ILE A 61 -10.75 1.80 13.99
CA ILE A 61 -11.58 1.16 15.02
C ILE A 61 -11.63 2.07 16.23
N ARG A 62 -12.72 2.85 16.36
CA ARG A 62 -12.97 3.75 17.49
C ARG A 62 -11.75 4.59 17.88
N GLY A 63 -11.26 5.42 16.94
CA GLY A 63 -10.08 6.27 17.15
C GLY A 63 -8.74 5.55 17.21
N SER A 64 -8.70 4.23 16.99
CA SER A 64 -7.46 3.47 16.88
C SER A 64 -7.29 2.88 15.49
N VAL A 65 -6.12 3.06 14.90
CA VAL A 65 -5.79 2.51 13.58
C VAL A 65 -5.19 1.12 13.77
N SER A 66 -5.76 0.13 13.09
CA SER A 66 -5.25 -1.24 13.04
C SER A 66 -4.79 -1.55 11.63
N CYS A 67 -3.48 -1.74 11.44
CA CYS A 67 -2.87 -2.01 10.14
C CYS A 67 -2.49 -3.48 9.99
N THR A 68 -2.78 -4.04 8.82
CA THR A 68 -2.37 -5.39 8.42
C THR A 68 -1.48 -5.28 7.19
N SER A 69 -0.32 -5.92 7.21
CA SER A 69 0.56 -5.99 6.05
C SER A 69 -0.03 -6.91 4.99
N LEU A 70 -0.02 -6.44 3.74
CA LEU A 70 -0.35 -7.26 2.57
C LEU A 70 0.81 -8.23 2.31
N VAL A 71 0.51 -9.52 2.33
CA VAL A 71 1.46 -10.56 1.94
C VAL A 71 1.30 -10.82 0.44
N CYS A 72 2.33 -10.50 -0.34
CA CYS A 72 2.33 -10.75 -1.76
C CYS A 72 2.67 -12.21 -2.08
N PRO A 73 2.03 -12.83 -3.08
CA PRO A 73 2.44 -14.14 -3.56
C PRO A 73 3.86 -14.08 -4.16
N LYS A 74 4.61 -15.17 -4.04
CA LYS A 74 5.95 -15.27 -4.62
C LYS A 74 5.84 -15.28 -6.15
N PRO A 75 6.46 -14.33 -6.88
CA PRO A 75 6.43 -14.32 -8.33
C PRO A 75 7.20 -15.52 -8.91
N ALA A 76 6.71 -16.06 -10.03
CA ALA A 76 7.29 -17.24 -10.69
C ALA A 76 8.38 -16.90 -11.73
N CYS A 77 8.67 -15.61 -11.94
CA CYS A 77 9.65 -15.12 -12.91
C CYS A 77 10.99 -14.75 -12.25
N SER A 78 12.06 -14.69 -13.05
CA SER A 78 13.41 -14.41 -12.54
C SER A 78 13.63 -12.94 -12.13
N LYS A 79 12.88 -12.01 -12.74
CA LYS A 79 13.02 -10.56 -12.53
C LYS A 79 11.65 -9.87 -12.37
N PRO A 80 10.98 -10.02 -11.21
CA PRO A 80 9.76 -9.28 -10.92
C PRO A 80 9.98 -7.76 -10.91
N LEU A 81 8.94 -7.00 -11.29
CA LEU A 81 8.94 -5.53 -11.29
C LEU A 81 7.75 -4.99 -10.48
N THR A 82 8.01 -4.07 -9.56
CA THR A 82 6.95 -3.38 -8.81
C THR A 82 6.64 -2.04 -9.47
N LYS A 83 5.37 -1.78 -9.80
CA LYS A 83 4.95 -0.49 -10.36
C LYS A 83 4.90 0.60 -9.27
N PRO A 84 5.12 1.88 -9.64
CA PRO A 84 4.87 2.99 -8.72
C PRO A 84 3.42 2.95 -8.23
N GLY A 85 3.22 3.01 -6.91
CA GLY A 85 1.89 2.95 -6.30
C GLY A 85 1.29 1.55 -6.12
N GLN A 86 2.03 0.49 -6.44
CA GLN A 86 1.63 -0.89 -6.13
C GLN A 86 2.52 -1.52 -5.06
N CYS A 87 1.92 -2.36 -4.22
CA CYS A 87 2.66 -3.15 -3.25
C CYS A 87 3.37 -4.34 -3.88
N CYS A 88 2.61 -5.14 -4.65
CA CYS A 88 3.09 -6.44 -5.07
C CYS A 88 3.86 -6.37 -6.38
N PRO A 89 5.03 -7.04 -6.46
CA PRO A 89 5.75 -7.17 -7.71
C PRO A 89 4.96 -8.01 -8.73
N GLU A 90 5.05 -7.62 -9.99
CA GLU A 90 4.42 -8.29 -11.11
C GLU A 90 5.48 -8.83 -12.07
N CYS A 91 5.16 -9.90 -12.80
CA CYS A 91 6.09 -10.43 -13.80
C CYS A 91 6.06 -9.56 -15.06
N PRO A 92 7.25 -9.14 -15.56
CA PRO A 92 7.34 -8.44 -16.82
C PRO A 92 6.94 -9.35 -17.99
N VAL A 93 6.24 -8.79 -18.96
CA VAL A 93 5.98 -9.37 -20.28
C VAL A 93 6.66 -8.50 -21.34
N CYS A 94 7.35 -9.13 -22.29
CA CYS A 94 7.91 -8.44 -23.43
C CYS A 94 6.84 -8.31 -24.52
N VAL A 95 6.77 -7.15 -25.19
CA VAL A 95 5.89 -6.95 -26.34
C VAL A 95 6.72 -6.83 -27.61
N SER A 96 6.35 -7.56 -28.66
CA SER A 96 6.94 -7.47 -30.02
C SER A 96 5.82 -7.56 -31.06
N GLU A 97 5.77 -6.61 -32.00
CA GLU A 97 4.73 -6.51 -33.05
C GLU A 97 3.28 -6.67 -32.51
N GLN A 98 2.95 -5.98 -31.41
CA GLN A 98 1.67 -6.07 -30.68
C GLN A 98 1.37 -7.42 -29.98
N GLN A 99 2.26 -8.40 -30.02
CA GLN A 99 2.13 -9.68 -29.33
C GLN A 99 2.88 -9.67 -27.99
N GLU A 100 2.26 -10.20 -26.94
CA GLU A 100 2.85 -10.31 -25.59
C GLU A 100 3.54 -11.67 -25.39
N TYR A 101 4.73 -11.64 -24.80
CA TYR A 101 5.58 -12.78 -24.52
C TYR A 101 5.95 -12.81 -23.04
N ARG A 102 5.79 -13.96 -22.41
CA ARG A 102 6.10 -14.17 -20.97
C ARG A 102 7.59 -14.46 -20.76
N ASP A 103 8.04 -14.32 -19.50
CA ASP A 103 9.38 -14.73 -19.07
C ASP A 103 9.66 -16.19 -19.47
N GLY A 104 10.71 -16.43 -20.25
CA GLY A 104 11.10 -17.77 -20.76
C GLY A 104 10.41 -18.22 -22.05
N GLN A 105 9.44 -17.46 -22.59
CA GLN A 105 8.82 -17.79 -23.87
C GLN A 105 9.78 -17.50 -25.02
N THR A 106 10.07 -18.50 -25.85
CA THR A 106 10.83 -18.32 -27.08
C THR A 106 9.85 -18.03 -28.22
N TRP A 107 10.14 -17.01 -29.01
CA TRP A 107 9.39 -16.72 -30.23
C TRP A 107 10.34 -16.46 -31.39
N THR A 108 9.89 -16.81 -32.58
CA THR A 108 10.57 -16.43 -33.82
C THR A 108 9.99 -15.10 -34.29
N PRO A 109 10.77 -14.00 -34.37
CA PRO A 109 10.26 -12.76 -34.95
C PRO A 109 9.84 -13.02 -36.41
N SER A 110 8.65 -12.55 -36.78
CA SER A 110 8.11 -12.73 -38.15
C SER A 110 8.87 -11.85 -39.16
N SER A 111 9.55 -10.80 -38.69
CA SER A 111 10.46 -9.97 -39.44
C SER A 111 11.90 -10.48 -39.30
N LYS A 112 12.54 -10.84 -40.43
CA LYS A 112 13.95 -11.25 -40.49
C LYS A 112 14.80 -10.19 -39.75
N PRO A 113 15.58 -10.55 -38.71
CA PRO A 113 16.50 -9.62 -38.09
C PRO A 113 17.54 -9.18 -39.12
N LEU A 114 17.63 -7.87 -39.36
CA LEU A 114 18.60 -7.26 -40.28
C LEU A 114 20.05 -7.35 -39.79
N CYS A 115 20.30 -7.99 -38.65
CA CYS A 115 21.65 -8.20 -38.11
C CYS A 115 21.90 -9.69 -37.80
N PRO A 116 23.00 -10.27 -38.27
CA PRO A 116 23.44 -11.58 -37.80
C PRO A 116 23.89 -11.44 -36.34
N GLY A 117 23.07 -11.94 -35.41
CA GLY A 117 23.45 -12.09 -33.99
C GLY A 117 22.64 -11.30 -32.96
N SER A 118 21.61 -10.53 -33.34
CA SER A 118 20.71 -9.92 -32.35
C SER A 118 19.42 -10.72 -32.22
N ALA A 119 19.24 -11.38 -31.07
CA ALA A 119 17.90 -11.67 -30.57
C ALA A 119 17.12 -10.34 -30.59
N ALA A 120 15.90 -10.34 -31.14
CA ALA A 120 15.10 -9.13 -31.24
C ALA A 120 15.00 -8.45 -29.87
N PRO A 121 15.36 -7.16 -29.74
CA PRO A 121 15.28 -6.48 -28.45
C PRO A 121 13.81 -6.44 -27.99
N CYS A 122 13.56 -6.73 -26.72
CA CYS A 122 12.23 -6.51 -26.13
C CYS A 122 11.85 -5.05 -26.38
N VAL A 123 10.82 -4.81 -27.19
CA VAL A 123 10.44 -3.47 -27.63
C VAL A 123 9.84 -2.68 -26.47
N GLN A 124 9.11 -3.38 -25.59
CA GLN A 124 8.53 -2.84 -24.35
C GLN A 124 8.39 -3.94 -23.29
N VAL A 125 8.55 -3.58 -22.02
CA VAL A 125 8.27 -4.46 -20.87
C VAL A 125 7.03 -3.94 -20.15
N LYS A 126 5.95 -4.72 -20.11
CA LYS A 126 4.76 -4.41 -19.30
C LYS A 126 4.71 -5.29 -18.07
N ALA A 127 4.26 -4.78 -16.92
CA ALA A 127 3.96 -5.64 -15.77
C ALA A 127 2.49 -6.07 -15.87
N TYR A 128 2.23 -7.38 -15.87
CA TYR A 128 0.86 -7.93 -15.96
C TYR A 128 0.37 -8.37 -14.58
N SER A 129 -0.83 -7.92 -14.22
CA SER A 129 -1.50 -8.36 -13.00
C SER A 129 -2.08 -9.75 -13.21
N HIS A 130 -1.46 -10.75 -12.60
CA HIS A 130 -2.12 -12.04 -12.35
C HIS A 130 -3.22 -11.85 -11.29
N THR A 131 -4.23 -11.02 -11.59
CA THR A 131 -5.54 -11.23 -10.95
C THR A 131 -6.12 -12.46 -11.63
N LEU A 132 -6.39 -13.47 -10.81
CA LEU A 132 -7.02 -14.72 -11.21
C LEU A 132 -8.14 -14.42 -12.22
N ASP A 133 -8.01 -15.06 -13.37
CA ASP A 133 -9.08 -15.30 -14.34
C ASP A 133 -10.29 -15.83 -13.55
N SER A 134 -11.16 -14.92 -13.12
CA SER A 134 -12.47 -15.28 -12.63
C SER A 134 -13.26 -15.58 -13.88
N ILE A 135 -13.20 -16.85 -14.25
CA ILE A 135 -14.19 -17.57 -15.04
C ILE A 135 -15.53 -16.87 -14.85
N ARG A 136 -15.99 -16.18 -15.90
CA ARG A 136 -17.41 -15.92 -16.06
C ARG A 136 -17.83 -16.53 -17.39
N HIS A 137 -18.40 -17.73 -17.25
CA HIS A 137 -19.29 -18.38 -18.22
C HIS A 137 -20.39 -17.43 -18.67
#